data_AF-T1CSA2-F1
#
_entry.id   AF-T1CSA2-F1
#
_cell.length_a   1.000
_cell.length_b   1.000
_cell.length_c   1.000
_cell.angle_alpha   90.00
_cell.angle_beta   90.00
_cell.angle_gamma   90.00
#
_symmetry.space_group_name_H-M   'P 1'
#
loop_
_entity.id
_entity.type
_entity.pdbx_description
1 polymer ?
#
loop_
_entity_poly.entity_id
_entity_poly.type
_entity_poly.pdbx_seq_one_letter_code
_entity_poly.pdbx_strand_id
1 'polypeptide(L)'
;MHDRNWTFTRRGALQAAFALIAGLCLHAAPAAAHGALPNPEVRVNTSMGSFVIELRPRRAPLTVKDFLHYVRSGFYTNTLFHRVVANFIIQGGGHEATPPYALKPTGPRW
;
A
#
# COMPACT_ATOMS: atom_id res chain seq x y z
N MET A 1 -80.73 38.31 16.96
CA MET A 1 -80.08 37.06 17.42
C MET A 1 -79.05 36.65 16.39
N HIS A 2 -77.83 37.17 16.53
CA HIS A 2 -76.67 36.85 15.70
C HIS A 2 -75.39 37.13 16.49
N ASP A 3 -74.31 36.47 16.04
CA ASP A 3 -72.89 36.54 16.44
C ASP A 3 -72.52 35.67 17.65
N ARG A 4 -72.02 34.44 17.46
CA ARG A 4 -70.69 34.00 16.98
C ARG A 4 -69.53 34.40 17.90
N ASN A 5 -68.55 33.48 17.99
CA ASN A 5 -67.15 33.67 18.41
C ASN A 5 -66.81 33.16 19.83
N TRP A 6 -66.44 31.88 19.94
CA TRP A 6 -65.65 31.39 21.08
C TRP A 6 -64.28 30.96 20.58
N THR A 7 -63.27 31.81 20.83
CA THR A 7 -61.86 31.51 20.62
C THR A 7 -61.25 31.11 21.96
N PHE A 8 -60.87 29.84 22.11
CA PHE A 8 -60.03 29.40 23.22
C PHE A 8 -58.62 29.08 22.71
N THR A 9 -57.77 30.09 22.78
CA THR A 9 -56.32 29.94 22.76
C THR A 9 -55.88 29.55 24.16
N ARG A 10 -55.34 28.33 24.35
CA ARG A 10 -54.29 28.11 25.35
C ARG A 10 -53.23 27.16 24.79
N ARG A 11 -52.03 27.73 24.70
CA ARG A 11 -50.75 27.10 24.41
C ARG A 11 -50.47 26.01 25.45
N GLY A 12 -50.07 24.84 24.99
CA GLY A 12 -49.52 23.78 25.82
C GLY A 12 -48.52 22.99 24.98
N ALA A 13 -47.26 23.39 25.05
CA ALA A 13 -46.15 22.66 24.45
C ALA A 13 -46.08 21.25 25.04
N LEU A 14 -45.83 20.24 24.20
CA LEU A 14 -45.14 19.01 24.56
C LEU A 14 -44.65 18.36 23.27
N GLN A 15 -43.37 18.59 22.98
CA GLN A 15 -42.63 17.81 22.00
C GLN A 15 -42.51 16.38 22.54
N ALA A 16 -43.02 15.41 21.79
CA ALA A 16 -42.73 14.00 22.03
C ALA A 16 -42.15 13.41 20.74
N ALA A 17 -40.84 13.57 20.60
CA ALA A 17 -40.02 12.84 19.66
C ALA A 17 -40.07 11.34 20.01
N PHE A 18 -40.84 10.56 19.26
CA PHE A 18 -40.88 9.10 19.39
C PHE A 18 -41.20 8.47 18.03
N ALA A 19 -40.17 8.31 17.20
CA ALA A 19 -40.06 7.28 16.15
C ALA A 19 -38.72 7.44 15.39
N LEU A 20 -37.62 7.44 16.14
CA LEU A 20 -36.32 7.05 15.58
C LEU A 20 -36.15 5.56 15.86
N ILE A 21 -35.56 4.82 14.92
CA ILE A 21 -35.19 3.38 14.98
C ILE A 21 -36.22 2.41 14.37
N ALA A 22 -36.38 2.46 13.03
CA ALA A 22 -36.77 1.30 12.23
C ALA A 22 -36.39 1.57 10.76
N GLY A 23 -35.16 1.24 10.38
CA GLY A 23 -34.71 1.47 9.00
C GLY A 23 -33.22 1.28 8.76
N LEU A 24 -32.43 0.94 9.79
CA LEU A 24 -31.07 0.47 9.60
C LEU A 24 -31.11 -1.02 9.22
N CYS A 25 -31.60 -1.31 8.00
CA CYS A 25 -31.46 -2.61 7.39
C CYS A 25 -29.97 -2.88 7.17
N LEU A 26 -29.42 -3.58 8.16
CA LEU A 26 -28.21 -4.38 8.19
C LEU A 26 -27.92 -5.04 6.84
N HIS A 27 -27.23 -4.33 5.95
CA HIS A 27 -26.51 -4.95 4.84
C HIS A 27 -25.06 -5.10 5.32
N ALA A 28 -24.83 -6.11 6.16
CA ALA A 28 -23.48 -6.62 6.33
C ALA A 28 -23.07 -7.26 5.00
N ALA A 29 -22.53 -6.45 4.10
CA ALA A 29 -21.85 -6.95 2.91
C ALA A 29 -20.76 -7.92 3.40
N PRO A 30 -20.63 -9.12 2.80
CA PRO A 30 -19.50 -9.96 3.13
C PRO A 30 -18.24 -9.13 2.84
N ALA A 31 -17.40 -8.95 3.86
CA ALA A 31 -16.08 -8.40 3.64
C ALA A 31 -15.40 -9.35 2.67
N ALA A 32 -15.36 -8.96 1.40
CA ALA A 32 -14.64 -9.71 0.39
C ALA A 32 -13.21 -9.81 0.89
N ALA A 33 -12.83 -11.01 1.36
CA ALA A 33 -11.45 -11.39 1.56
C ALA A 33 -10.82 -11.27 0.17
N HIS A 34 -10.28 -10.10 -0.13
CA HIS A 34 -9.51 -9.89 -1.34
C HIS A 34 -8.28 -10.76 -1.18
N GLY A 35 -8.32 -11.95 -1.79
CA GLY A 35 -7.14 -12.78 -1.97
C GLY A 35 -6.05 -11.89 -2.52
N ALA A 36 -5.05 -11.58 -1.69
CA ALA A 36 -4.00 -10.69 -2.11
C ALA A 36 -3.31 -11.34 -3.30
N LEU A 37 -3.15 -10.59 -4.40
CA LEU A 37 -2.29 -11.04 -5.50
C LEU A 37 -0.93 -11.46 -4.92
N PRO A 38 -0.32 -12.53 -5.46
CA PRO A 38 0.97 -12.98 -5.00
C PRO A 38 1.98 -11.84 -5.08
N ASN A 39 2.89 -11.82 -4.12
CA ASN A 39 3.95 -10.84 -4.07
C ASN A 39 4.89 -10.99 -5.29
N PRO A 40 5.41 -9.89 -5.85
CA PRO A 40 6.36 -9.98 -6.95
C PRO A 40 7.63 -10.72 -6.54
N GLU A 41 8.15 -11.57 -7.42
CA GLU A 41 9.43 -12.26 -7.24
C GLU A 41 10.45 -11.82 -8.28
N VAL A 42 11.71 -11.72 -7.87
CA VAL A 42 12.85 -11.40 -8.75
C VAL A 42 13.91 -12.47 -8.59
N ARG A 43 14.24 -13.15 -9.70
CA ARG A 43 15.38 -14.07 -9.78
C ARG A 43 16.66 -13.28 -9.99
N VAL A 44 17.65 -13.50 -9.13
CA VAL A 44 19.00 -12.95 -9.26
C VAL A 44 19.92 -14.08 -9.69
N ASN A 45 20.55 -13.94 -10.85
CA ASN A 45 21.59 -14.85 -11.33
C ASN A 45 22.95 -14.26 -10.97
N THR A 46 23.76 -15.04 -10.26
CA THR A 46 25.12 -14.64 -9.85
C THR A 46 26.14 -15.66 -10.35
N SER A 47 27.43 -15.33 -10.28
CA SER A 47 28.52 -16.25 -10.58
C SER A 47 28.59 -17.46 -9.65
N MET A 48 27.95 -17.41 -8.48
CA MET A 48 27.90 -18.50 -7.49
C MET A 48 26.55 -19.25 -7.47
N GLY A 49 25.70 -18.99 -8.47
CA GLY A 49 24.36 -19.58 -8.57
C GLY A 49 23.24 -18.56 -8.48
N SER A 50 22.00 -19.04 -8.52
CA SER A 50 20.81 -18.20 -8.57
C SER A 50 19.98 -18.30 -7.29
N PHE A 51 19.35 -17.20 -6.91
CA PHE A 51 18.35 -17.15 -5.84
C PHE A 51 17.17 -16.27 -6.23
N VAL A 52 16.08 -16.34 -5.47
CA VAL A 52 14.85 -15.59 -5.72
C VAL A 52 14.55 -14.70 -4.51
N ILE A 53 14.16 -13.46 -4.79
CA ILE A 53 13.74 -12.46 -3.81
C ILE A 53 12.24 -12.24 -3.96
N GLU A 54 11.46 -12.55 -2.93
CA GLU A 54 10.06 -12.15 -2.82
C GLU A 54 9.98 -10.72 -2.26
N LEU A 55 9.27 -9.84 -2.96
CA LEU A 55 9.12 -8.42 -2.62
C LEU A 55 7.79 -8.18 -1.91
N ARG A 56 7.75 -7.26 -0.94
CA ARG A 56 6.53 -6.95 -0.16
C ARG A 56 6.01 -5.53 -0.43
N PRO A 57 5.29 -5.28 -1.54
CA PRO A 57 4.78 -3.93 -1.88
C PRO A 57 3.91 -3.32 -0.79
N ARG A 58 3.15 -4.13 -0.05
CA ARG A 58 2.30 -3.66 1.06
C ARG A 58 3.10 -3.07 2.22
N ARG A 59 4.36 -3.50 2.43
CA ARG A 59 5.22 -3.00 3.52
C ARG A 59 6.14 -1.87 3.06
N ALA A 60 6.63 -1.91 1.83
CA ALA A 60 7.58 -0.93 1.31
C ALA A 60 7.25 -0.57 -0.16
N PRO A 61 6.14 0.12 -0.41
CA PRO A 61 5.61 0.31 -1.77
C PRO A 61 6.58 1.08 -2.68
N LEU A 62 7.18 2.16 -2.18
CA LEU A 62 8.12 2.98 -2.95
C LEU A 62 9.42 2.22 -3.24
N THR A 63 10.00 1.57 -2.22
CA THR A 63 11.22 0.77 -2.39
C THR A 63 11.04 -0.37 -3.39
N VAL A 64 9.90 -1.08 -3.33
CA VAL A 64 9.61 -2.16 -4.27
C VAL A 64 9.43 -1.64 -5.69
N LYS A 65 8.74 -0.49 -5.85
CA LYS A 65 8.58 0.17 -7.16
C LYS A 65 9.93 0.54 -7.76
N ASP A 66 10.80 1.19 -6.99
CA ASP A 66 12.13 1.63 -7.44
C ASP A 66 13.05 0.45 -7.77
N PHE A 67 13.06 -0.58 -6.90
CA PHE A 67 13.83 -1.80 -7.14
C PHE A 67 13.38 -2.48 -8.44
N LEU A 68 12.08 -2.64 -8.66
CA LEU A 68 11.55 -3.24 -9.89
C LEU A 68 11.84 -2.38 -11.13
N HIS A 69 11.89 -1.06 -10.99
CA HIS A 69 12.32 -0.17 -12.08
C HIS A 69 13.76 -0.47 -12.51
N TYR A 70 14.70 -0.54 -11.56
CA TYR A 70 16.11 -0.87 -11.86
C TYR A 70 16.29 -2.30 -12.36
N VAL A 71 15.51 -3.25 -11.87
CA VAL A 71 15.51 -4.63 -12.39
C VAL A 71 15.10 -4.66 -13.85
N ARG A 72 14.00 -3.99 -14.21
CA ARG A 72 13.47 -3.98 -15.58
C ARG A 72 14.36 -3.23 -16.57
N SER A 73 15.11 -2.22 -16.11
CA SER A 73 16.09 -1.52 -16.95
C SER A 73 17.41 -2.29 -17.11
N GLY A 74 17.56 -3.44 -16.45
CA GLY A 74 18.80 -4.23 -16.49
C GLY A 74 19.94 -3.60 -15.69
N PHE A 75 19.66 -2.61 -14.83
CA PHE A 75 20.67 -1.84 -14.10
C PHE A 75 21.64 -2.71 -13.29
N TYR A 76 21.13 -3.76 -12.64
CA TYR A 76 21.94 -4.66 -11.81
C TYR A 76 22.81 -5.64 -12.60
N THR A 77 22.71 -5.64 -13.93
CA THR A 77 23.56 -6.47 -14.79
C THR A 77 25.02 -6.07 -14.63
N ASN A 78 25.91 -7.07 -14.51
CA ASN A 78 27.35 -6.89 -14.31
C ASN A 78 27.71 -6.03 -13.09
N THR A 79 26.87 -6.03 -12.05
CA THR A 79 27.21 -5.39 -10.78
C THR A 79 27.90 -6.35 -9.81
N LEU A 80 28.72 -5.79 -8.91
CA LEU A 80 29.46 -6.54 -7.90
C LEU A 80 28.74 -6.58 -6.54
N PHE A 81 29.02 -7.64 -5.77
CA PHE A 81 28.90 -7.60 -4.31
C PHE A 81 30.22 -7.07 -3.74
N HIS A 82 30.29 -5.76 -3.51
CA HIS A 82 31.52 -5.08 -3.10
C HIS A 82 31.77 -5.14 -1.59
N ARG A 83 30.80 -5.56 -0.79
CA ARG A 83 30.96 -5.69 0.66
C ARG A 83 30.34 -6.99 1.16
N VAL A 84 31.17 -7.81 1.81
CA VAL A 84 30.79 -9.10 2.39
C VAL A 84 31.29 -9.15 3.82
N VAL A 85 30.37 -9.28 4.77
CA VAL A 85 30.69 -9.47 6.19
C VAL A 85 30.05 -10.79 6.62
N ALA A 86 30.89 -11.76 7.01
CA ALA A 86 30.44 -13.09 7.40
C ALA A 86 29.39 -13.00 8.52
N ASN A 87 28.33 -13.80 8.39
CA ASN A 87 27.21 -13.87 9.34
C ASN A 87 26.47 -12.55 9.59
N PHE A 88 26.59 -11.57 8.69
CA PHE A 88 25.90 -10.30 8.83
C PHE A 88 25.22 -9.87 7.53
N ILE A 89 25.99 -9.49 6.52
CA ILE A 89 25.41 -8.91 5.30
C ILE A 89 26.33 -9.05 4.09
N ILE A 90 25.69 -9.21 2.93
CA ILE A 90 26.28 -8.96 1.62
C ILE A 90 25.60 -7.73 1.03
N GLN A 91 26.40 -6.85 0.42
CA GLN A 91 25.93 -5.61 -0.18
C GLN A 91 26.52 -5.49 -1.59
N GLY A 92 25.66 -5.10 -2.54
CA GLY A 92 26.01 -4.98 -3.95
C GLY A 92 25.09 -4.00 -4.69
N GLY A 93 25.17 -4.03 -6.02
CA GLY A 93 24.29 -3.27 -6.92
C GLY A 93 24.69 -1.81 -7.15
N GLY A 94 25.76 -1.31 -6.52
CA GLY A 94 26.24 0.07 -6.66
C GLY A 94 27.53 0.22 -7.47
N HIS A 95 28.20 -0.89 -7.81
CA HIS A 95 29.49 -0.88 -8.49
C HIS A 95 29.50 -1.83 -9.69
N GLU A 96 30.16 -1.42 -10.77
CA GLU A 96 30.39 -2.22 -11.98
C GLU A 96 31.47 -3.26 -11.74
N ALA A 97 31.34 -4.40 -12.43
CA ALA A 97 32.39 -5.40 -12.53
C ALA A 97 33.50 -4.99 -13.50
N THR A 98 33.21 -4.09 -14.45
CA THR A 98 34.16 -3.67 -15.49
C THR A 98 33.91 -2.21 -15.91
N PRO A 99 34.85 -1.28 -15.67
CA PRO A 99 36.03 -1.44 -14.81
C PRO A 99 35.61 -1.74 -13.36
N PRO A 100 36.37 -2.59 -12.64
CA PRO A 100 35.95 -3.07 -11.33
C PRO A 100 35.86 -1.93 -10.32
N TYR A 101 34.81 -1.98 -9.49
CA TYR A 101 34.54 -1.01 -8.41
C TYR A 101 34.18 0.39 -8.88
N ALA A 102 34.02 0.65 -10.18
CA ALA A 102 33.47 1.93 -10.64
C ALA A 102 32.03 2.09 -10.14
N LEU A 103 31.70 3.25 -9.58
CA LEU A 103 30.34 3.55 -9.12
C LEU A 103 29.39 3.57 -10.32
N LYS A 104 28.27 2.85 -10.21
CA LYS A 104 27.22 2.85 -11.22
C LYS A 104 26.26 4.03 -10.96
N PRO A 105 26.16 5.02 -11.86
CA PRO A 105 25.33 6.19 -11.62
C PRO A 105 23.85 5.81 -11.51
N THR A 106 23.18 6.25 -10.44
CA THR A 106 21.74 6.03 -10.29
C THR A 106 20.95 7.10 -11.04
N GLY A 107 19.85 6.71 -11.69
CA GLY A 107 18.91 7.66 -12.29
C GLY A 107 18.14 8.50 -11.24
N PRO A 108 17.30 9.44 -11.69
CA PRO A 108 16.41 10.21 -10.83
C PRO A 108 15.55 9.29 -9.96
N ARG A 109 15.26 9.72 -8.71
CA ARG A 109 14.31 9.04 -7.82
C ARG A 109 12.90 9.58 -8.09
N TRP A 110 11.89 8.72 -8.18
CA TRP A 110 10.53 9.06 -8.64
C TRP A 110 9.46 8.91 -7.56
#